data_AF-A0A165EB69-F1
#
_entry.id   AF-A0A165EB69-F1
#
_cell.length_a   1.000
_cell.length_b   1.000
_cell.length_c   1.000
_cell.angle_alpha   90.00
_cell.angle_beta   90.00
_cell.angle_gamma   90.00
#
_symmetry.space_group_name_H-M   'P 1'
#
loop_
_entity.id
_entity.type
_entity.pdbx_description
1 polymer ?
#
loop_
_entity_poly.entity_id
_entity_poly.type
_entity_poly.pdbx_seq_one_letter_code
_entity_poly.pdbx_strand_id
1 'polypeptide(L)'
;MSFVLNRRRGIKSLLSPAGRSHHFTLARALSNTTPVSNTFHPHLYHVGSATSPGFDAVRNMDIPVVGGVVIPENGGVSTFATTVSGWDASRRWRMASSSLGNGLRTVNDHGSHWIIQPAEPMPLHAFVGKLQELNSQAVKDTGPSESFEDLQPDFALESDLDKGGRFIYHALAIVFHQRLPVKDWNDNDYAYIAVLARELKRGDLALSSLIWDADSGQHWTKEMAMAAQAVQVYIEYEFARAAGNEDDEMDACNDNSMLRSILGLRGPRSILAAVSSRG
;
A
#
# COMPACT_ATOMS: atom_id res chain seq x y z
N MET A 1 -77.00 9.22 -2.15
CA MET A 1 -77.48 7.86 -1.79
C MET A 1 -76.31 6.91 -1.90
N SER A 2 -75.90 6.37 -0.75
CA SER A 2 -74.80 5.42 -0.55
C SER A 2 -75.18 4.04 -1.09
N PHE A 3 -74.23 3.31 -1.67
CA PHE A 3 -74.15 1.86 -1.47
C PHE A 3 -72.69 1.41 -1.42
N VAL A 4 -72.31 1.05 -0.20
CA VAL A 4 -71.14 0.25 0.18
C VAL A 4 -71.48 -1.21 -0.13
N LEU A 5 -70.58 -1.95 -0.77
CA LEU A 5 -70.63 -3.41 -0.76
C LEU A 5 -69.23 -3.99 -0.50
N ASN A 6 -69.14 -4.47 0.74
CA ASN A 6 -68.04 -5.16 1.37
C ASN A 6 -68.13 -6.65 1.01
N ARG A 7 -67.06 -7.27 0.51
CA ARG A 7 -66.94 -8.74 0.48
C ARG A 7 -65.60 -9.17 1.06
N ARG A 8 -65.65 -9.59 2.32
CA ARG A 8 -64.65 -10.42 3.00
C ARG A 8 -64.79 -11.88 2.57
N ARG A 9 -63.68 -12.50 2.17
CA ARG A 9 -63.25 -13.89 2.47
C ARG A 9 -61.72 -13.80 2.54
N GLY A 10 -60.98 -14.16 3.60
CA GLY A 10 -61.27 -15.06 4.69
C GLY A 10 -60.57 -16.40 4.48
N ILE A 11 -59.23 -16.44 4.48
CA ILE A 11 -58.45 -17.64 4.81
C ILE A 11 -57.37 -17.26 5.83
N LYS A 12 -57.38 -18.02 6.93
CA LYS A 12 -56.53 -18.00 8.12
C LYS A 12 -55.10 -18.40 7.72
N SER A 13 -54.07 -17.61 8.06
CA SER A 13 -53.21 -17.77 9.24
C SER A 13 -52.82 -19.22 9.57
N LEU A 14 -51.60 -19.61 9.18
CA LEU A 14 -50.76 -20.53 9.93
C LEU A 14 -49.32 -19.97 10.00
N LEU A 15 -48.98 -19.51 11.20
CA LEU A 15 -47.72 -19.77 11.91
C LEU A 15 -46.39 -19.29 11.30
N SER A 16 -46.01 -18.11 11.79
CA SER A 16 -44.74 -17.77 12.47
C SER A 16 -43.38 -17.81 11.74
N PRO A 17 -42.44 -16.96 12.20
CA PRO A 17 -41.40 -16.36 11.37
C PRO A 17 -40.06 -17.06 11.55
N ALA A 18 -39.43 -17.48 10.46
CA ALA A 18 -38.01 -17.77 10.47
C ALA A 18 -37.25 -16.44 10.38
N GLY A 19 -36.91 -15.89 11.55
CA GLY A 19 -35.91 -14.85 11.66
C GLY A 19 -34.59 -15.34 11.08
N ARG A 20 -34.09 -14.61 10.09
CA ARG A 20 -32.66 -14.55 9.79
C ARG A 20 -32.22 -13.10 9.98
N SER A 21 -31.92 -12.78 11.23
CA SER A 21 -30.92 -11.75 11.52
C SER A 21 -29.65 -12.16 10.79
N HIS A 22 -29.31 -11.46 9.71
CA HIS A 22 -27.93 -11.41 9.27
C HIS A 22 -27.18 -10.56 10.29
N HIS A 23 -26.78 -11.23 11.38
CA HIS A 23 -25.69 -10.74 12.19
C HIS A 23 -24.49 -10.55 11.27
N PHE A 24 -24.07 -9.30 11.09
CA PHE A 24 -22.73 -8.96 10.65
C PHE A 24 -21.77 -9.52 11.71
N THR A 25 -21.32 -10.75 11.51
CA THR A 25 -20.22 -11.31 12.28
C THR A 25 -18.95 -10.68 11.72
N LEU A 26 -18.45 -9.66 12.43
CA LEU A 26 -17.06 -9.22 12.40
C LEU A 26 -16.17 -10.40 12.78
N ALA A 27 -15.86 -11.26 11.81
CA ALA A 27 -14.77 -12.21 11.92
C ALA A 27 -13.48 -11.45 11.60
N ARG A 28 -13.07 -10.58 12.53
CA ARG A 28 -11.67 -10.16 12.66
C ARG A 28 -10.92 -11.46 12.95
N ALA A 29 -10.21 -11.97 11.96
CA ALA A 29 -9.37 -13.14 12.10
C ALA A 29 -8.50 -12.95 13.34
N LEU A 30 -8.63 -13.90 14.26
CA LEU A 30 -7.85 -13.97 15.47
C LEU A 30 -6.38 -13.96 15.08
N SER A 31 -5.69 -12.94 15.56
CA SER A 31 -4.24 -12.92 15.71
C SER A 31 -3.79 -14.25 16.28
N ASN A 32 -3.08 -15.04 15.47
CA ASN A 32 -2.26 -16.14 15.94
C ASN A 32 -1.13 -15.52 16.79
N THR A 33 -1.39 -15.32 18.07
CA THR A 33 -0.35 -15.13 19.08
C THR A 33 0.34 -16.47 19.30
N THR A 34 1.30 -16.78 18.45
CA THR A 34 2.37 -17.70 18.81
C THR A 34 3.22 -17.08 19.93
N PRO A 35 3.74 -17.88 20.87
CA PRO A 35 4.48 -17.35 22.01
C PRO A 35 5.78 -16.69 21.54
N VAL A 36 6.05 -15.51 22.08
CA VAL A 36 7.31 -14.76 21.93
C VAL A 36 8.48 -15.65 22.37
N SER A 37 9.30 -16.08 21.41
CA SER A 37 10.58 -16.72 21.67
C SER A 37 11.59 -16.17 20.67
N ASN A 38 12.56 -15.42 21.21
CA ASN A 38 13.54 -14.55 20.56
C ASN A 38 12.94 -13.37 19.78
N THR A 39 13.14 -12.16 20.29
CA THR A 39 12.97 -10.91 19.52
C THR A 39 13.97 -10.93 18.37
N PHE A 40 13.56 -11.52 17.25
CA PHE A 40 14.29 -11.43 15.99
C PHE A 40 14.31 -9.96 15.60
N HIS A 41 15.45 -9.34 15.79
CA HIS A 41 15.74 -7.99 15.33
C HIS A 41 16.42 -8.13 13.97
N PRO A 42 15.67 -8.05 12.85
CA PRO A 42 16.30 -8.10 11.54
C PRO A 42 17.27 -6.93 11.39
N HIS A 43 18.28 -7.14 10.55
CA HIS A 43 18.93 -6.03 9.90
C HIS A 43 17.94 -5.39 8.93
N LEU A 44 17.90 -4.05 8.94
CA LEU A 44 17.04 -3.24 8.11
C LEU A 44 17.92 -2.60 7.04
N TYR A 45 17.65 -2.97 5.79
CA TYR A 45 18.34 -2.48 4.60
C TYR A 45 17.55 -1.37 3.95
N HIS A 46 18.27 -0.37 3.43
CA HIS A 46 17.70 0.82 2.79
C HIS A 46 18.67 1.36 1.74
N VAL A 47 18.15 1.94 0.66
CA VAL A 47 18.93 2.65 -0.36
C VAL A 47 18.91 4.15 -0.09
N GLY A 48 20.09 4.70 0.19
CA GLY A 48 20.29 6.14 0.39
C GLY A 48 21.06 6.77 -0.76
N SER A 49 21.98 7.66 -0.40
CA SER A 49 23.02 8.20 -1.27
C SER A 49 24.36 7.51 -1.02
N ALA A 50 25.40 7.93 -1.75
CA ALA A 50 26.76 7.48 -1.51
C ALA A 50 27.32 7.91 -0.13
N THR A 51 26.70 8.87 0.55
CA THR A 51 27.23 9.49 1.77
C THR A 51 26.26 9.50 2.95
N SER A 52 24.98 9.18 2.73
CA SER A 52 23.98 9.11 3.80
C SER A 52 22.92 8.05 3.50
N PRO A 53 22.40 7.32 4.51
CA PRO A 53 21.23 6.46 4.35
C PRO A 53 19.95 7.25 4.05
N GLY A 54 19.79 8.47 4.58
CA GLY A 54 18.66 9.35 4.23
C GLY A 54 17.31 8.92 4.82
N PHE A 55 17.30 8.31 6.01
CA PHE A 55 16.05 7.93 6.69
C PHE A 55 15.14 9.14 7.00
N ASP A 56 15.73 10.32 7.17
CA ASP A 56 15.05 11.58 7.47
C ASP A 56 14.38 12.25 6.26
N ALA A 57 14.57 11.72 5.05
CA ALA A 57 13.96 12.22 3.82
C ALA A 57 12.46 11.83 3.68
N VAL A 58 11.67 12.08 4.73
CA VAL A 58 10.23 11.74 4.79
C VAL A 58 9.44 12.62 3.84
N ARG A 59 8.64 12.00 2.97
CA ARG A 59 7.74 12.65 2.01
C ARG A 59 6.29 12.50 2.45
N ASN A 60 5.42 13.33 1.88
CA ASN A 60 3.97 13.28 2.13
C ASN A 60 3.32 11.94 1.78
N MET A 61 3.95 11.11 0.94
CA MET A 61 3.43 9.79 0.58
C MET A 61 3.87 8.68 1.53
N ASP A 62 4.89 8.94 2.35
CA ASP A 62 5.46 7.92 3.23
C ASP A 62 4.56 7.69 4.45
N ILE A 63 3.94 8.74 4.97
CA ILE A 63 3.06 8.69 6.15
C ILE A 63 2.09 9.89 6.13
N PRO A 64 0.80 9.72 6.47
CA PRO A 64 -0.13 10.85 6.53
C PRO A 64 0.24 11.81 7.65
N VAL A 65 0.05 13.11 7.37
CA VAL A 65 0.23 14.20 8.32
C VAL A 65 -1.13 14.85 8.54
N VAL A 66 -1.62 14.80 9.77
CA VAL A 66 -2.94 15.31 10.16
C VAL A 66 -2.73 16.36 11.25
N GLY A 67 -3.02 17.63 10.93
CA GLY A 67 -2.78 18.74 11.85
C GLY A 67 -1.31 18.85 12.29
N GLY A 68 -0.37 18.55 11.39
CA GLY A 68 1.07 18.55 11.67
C GLY A 68 1.59 17.33 12.46
N VAL A 69 0.74 16.35 12.76
CA VAL A 69 1.08 15.13 13.51
C VAL A 69 1.10 13.92 12.58
N VAL A 70 2.11 13.07 12.75
CA VAL A 70 2.14 11.73 12.14
C VAL A 70 1.61 10.70 13.12
N ILE A 71 0.81 9.77 12.62
CA ILE A 71 0.12 8.75 13.41
C ILE A 71 0.72 7.38 13.07
N PRO A 72 0.98 6.51 14.06
CA PRO A 72 1.41 5.14 13.80
C PRO A 72 0.42 4.36 12.94
N GLU A 73 0.89 3.31 12.28
CA GLU A 73 0.09 2.31 11.51
C GLU A 73 -0.45 2.80 10.16
N ASN A 74 -0.09 4.02 9.75
CA ASN A 74 -0.50 4.56 8.45
C ASN A 74 0.66 4.74 7.46
N GLY A 75 1.87 4.32 7.82
CA GLY A 75 3.04 4.41 6.96
C GLY A 75 4.33 4.67 7.72
N GLY A 76 5.35 5.07 6.99
CA GLY A 76 6.67 5.39 7.49
C GLY A 76 7.76 5.18 6.43
N VAL A 77 9.00 5.06 6.89
CA VAL A 77 10.15 4.88 6.01
C VAL A 77 10.31 3.40 5.68
N SER A 78 10.35 3.10 4.38
CA SER A 78 10.51 1.74 3.86
C SER A 78 11.92 1.22 4.08
N THR A 79 11.99 0.03 4.65
CA THR A 79 13.22 -0.76 4.86
C THR A 79 12.93 -2.22 4.52
N PHE A 80 13.98 -3.03 4.40
CA PHE A 80 13.86 -4.41 3.96
C PHE A 80 14.70 -5.33 4.84
N ALA A 81 14.27 -6.56 5.04
CA ALA A 81 15.02 -7.56 5.80
C ALA A 81 16.30 -8.02 5.07
N THR A 82 16.35 -7.83 3.75
CA THR A 82 17.50 -8.14 2.90
C THR A 82 17.65 -7.10 1.80
N THR A 83 18.78 -7.15 1.08
CA THR A 83 18.99 -6.30 -0.10
C THR A 83 18.13 -6.75 -1.27
N VAL A 84 17.69 -5.80 -2.10
CA VAL A 84 16.89 -6.06 -3.30
C VAL A 84 17.77 -6.07 -4.55
N SER A 85 17.50 -7.00 -5.46
CA SER A 85 18.22 -7.09 -6.74
C SER A 85 18.10 -5.79 -7.54
N GLY A 86 19.20 -5.35 -8.14
CA GLY A 86 19.28 -4.10 -8.89
C GLY A 86 19.55 -2.84 -8.06
N TRP A 87 19.62 -2.95 -6.73
CA TRP A 87 20.10 -1.83 -5.91
C TRP A 87 21.60 -1.59 -6.13
N ASP A 88 21.98 -0.32 -6.32
CA ASP A 88 23.38 0.07 -6.39
C ASP A 88 24.10 -0.17 -5.06
N ALA A 89 25.09 -1.06 -5.08
CA ALA A 89 25.88 -1.42 -3.92
C ALA A 89 26.54 -0.23 -3.23
N SER A 90 26.88 0.83 -3.98
CA SER A 90 27.49 2.04 -3.44
C SER A 90 26.54 2.86 -2.57
N ARG A 91 25.23 2.60 -2.64
CA ARG A 91 24.15 3.34 -1.98
C ARG A 91 23.37 2.50 -0.97
N ARG A 92 23.77 1.25 -0.72
CA ARG A 92 23.12 0.38 0.25
C ARG A 92 23.61 0.66 1.66
N TRP A 93 22.65 0.80 2.56
CA TRP A 93 22.86 0.99 3.98
C TRP A 93 22.11 -0.07 4.75
N ARG A 94 22.67 -0.45 5.90
CA ARG A 94 22.04 -1.38 6.83
C ARG A 94 22.11 -0.84 8.25
N MET A 95 21.11 -1.15 9.05
CA MET A 95 21.11 -0.88 10.50
C MET A 95 20.49 -2.05 11.26
N ALA A 96 20.78 -2.18 12.55
CA ALA A 96 20.07 -3.12 13.40
C ALA A 96 18.72 -2.51 13.81
N SER A 97 17.63 -3.29 13.76
CA SER A 97 16.33 -2.82 14.28
C SER A 97 16.33 -2.54 15.79
N SER A 98 17.30 -3.06 16.54
CA SER A 98 17.50 -2.69 17.96
C SER A 98 18.02 -1.25 18.15
N SER A 99 18.46 -0.58 17.08
CA SER A 99 19.03 0.78 17.12
C SER A 99 18.01 1.91 16.97
N LEU A 100 16.71 1.62 16.87
CA LEU A 100 15.66 2.62 16.58
C LEU A 100 15.51 3.72 17.65
N GLY A 101 16.00 3.49 18.87
CA GLY A 101 15.84 4.41 20.00
C GLY A 101 14.38 4.56 20.46
N ASN A 102 14.13 5.51 21.35
CA ASN A 102 12.78 5.74 21.90
C ASN A 102 11.91 6.53 20.92
N GLY A 103 10.65 6.14 20.78
CA GLY A 103 9.64 6.86 20.00
C GLY A 103 9.52 6.44 18.53
N LEU A 104 10.37 5.52 18.07
CA LEU A 104 10.23 4.83 16.79
C LEU A 104 9.99 3.34 17.03
N ARG A 105 9.34 2.67 16.08
CA ARG A 105 9.22 1.21 16.06
C ARG A 105 9.33 0.71 14.62
N THR A 106 9.72 -0.55 14.48
CA THR A 106 9.63 -1.26 13.20
C THR A 106 8.48 -2.24 13.18
N VAL A 107 7.79 -2.31 12.05
CA VAL A 107 6.73 -3.27 11.79
C VAL A 107 7.01 -3.99 10.49
N ASN A 108 6.90 -5.32 10.51
CA ASN A 108 6.83 -6.11 9.28
C ASN A 108 5.39 -6.01 8.78
N ASP A 109 5.20 -5.24 7.73
CA ASP A 109 3.93 -5.06 7.05
C ASP A 109 3.77 -6.06 5.90
N HIS A 110 4.86 -6.39 5.19
CA HIS A 110 4.81 -7.20 3.97
C HIS A 110 6.03 -8.11 3.78
N GLY A 111 6.02 -9.30 4.39
CA GLY A 111 7.01 -10.36 4.17
C GLY A 111 8.45 -9.93 4.48
N SER A 112 9.18 -9.44 3.47
CA SER A 112 10.54 -8.92 3.57
C SER A 112 10.63 -7.40 3.69
N HIS A 113 9.54 -6.67 3.51
CA HIS A 113 9.45 -5.23 3.73
C HIS A 113 9.09 -4.93 5.20
N TRP A 114 9.69 -3.86 5.70
CA TRP A 114 9.55 -3.38 7.06
C TRP A 114 9.42 -1.87 7.03
N ILE A 115 8.53 -1.33 7.86
CA ILE A 115 8.35 0.11 8.01
C ILE A 115 8.95 0.58 9.33
N ILE A 116 9.78 1.63 9.27
CA ILE A 116 10.12 2.45 10.43
C ILE A 116 9.04 3.53 10.57
N GLN A 117 8.32 3.53 11.68
CA GLN A 117 7.20 4.44 11.95
C GLN A 117 7.27 5.00 13.37
N PRO A 118 6.54 6.10 13.68
CA PRO A 118 6.41 6.56 15.06
C PRO A 118 5.80 5.46 15.94
N ALA A 119 6.27 5.36 17.18
CA ALA A 119 5.70 4.43 18.16
C ALA A 119 4.35 4.93 18.72
N GLU A 120 4.20 6.25 18.80
CA GLU A 120 3.03 6.99 19.28
C GLU A 120 2.86 8.26 18.42
N PRO A 121 1.65 8.86 18.35
CA PRO A 121 1.44 10.10 17.60
C PRO A 121 2.43 11.19 18.01
N MET A 122 3.09 11.81 17.02
CA MET A 122 4.07 12.88 17.27
C MET A 122 4.11 13.91 16.15
N PRO A 123 4.58 15.15 16.42
CA PRO A 123 4.77 16.14 15.36
C PRO A 123 5.72 15.63 14.27
N LEU A 124 5.43 15.97 13.00
CA LEU A 124 6.26 15.55 11.85
C LEU A 124 7.74 15.89 12.06
N HIS A 125 8.06 17.10 12.54
CA HIS A 125 9.44 17.51 12.77
C HIS A 125 10.15 16.67 13.85
N ALA A 126 9.42 16.19 14.86
CA ALA A 126 9.98 15.33 15.90
C ALA A 126 10.25 13.92 15.34
N PHE A 127 9.36 13.41 14.48
CA PHE A 127 9.57 12.15 13.76
C PHE A 127 10.79 12.23 12.85
N VAL A 128 10.90 13.28 12.03
CA VAL A 128 12.07 13.53 11.17
C VAL A 128 13.36 13.65 11.98
N GLY A 129 13.35 14.37 13.10
CA GLY A 129 14.51 14.49 13.99
C GLY A 129 14.99 13.13 14.52
N LYS A 130 14.07 12.24 14.91
CA LYS A 130 14.41 10.88 15.33
C LYS A 130 15.00 10.03 14.20
N LEU A 131 14.46 10.15 12.99
CA LEU A 131 15.01 9.47 11.81
C LEU A 131 16.41 9.98 11.45
N GLN A 132 16.66 11.28 11.67
CA GLN A 132 17.99 11.87 11.47
C GLN A 132 19.02 11.27 12.43
N GLU A 133 18.65 10.95 13.68
CA GLU A 133 19.52 10.25 14.61
C GLU A 133 19.92 8.86 14.08
N LEU A 134 19.00 8.16 13.41
CA LEU A 134 19.26 6.84 12.81
C LEU A 134 20.30 6.87 11.69
N ASN A 135 20.43 7.99 10.99
CA ASN A 135 21.44 8.11 9.93
C ASN A 135 22.86 7.87 10.45
N SER A 136 23.14 8.23 11.72
CA SER A 136 24.42 8.00 12.36
C SER A 136 24.66 6.55 12.81
N GLN A 137 23.58 5.77 12.93
CA GLN A 137 23.61 4.37 13.36
C GLN A 137 23.70 3.39 12.18
N ALA A 138 23.35 3.85 10.98
CA ALA A 138 23.43 3.05 9.77
C ALA A 138 24.88 2.94 9.28
N VAL A 139 25.23 1.77 8.77
CA VAL A 139 26.53 1.51 8.16
C VAL A 139 26.33 1.14 6.69
N LYS A 140 27.32 1.44 5.85
CA LYS A 140 27.32 0.96 4.47
C LYS A 140 27.30 -0.55 4.42
N ASP A 141 26.47 -1.09 3.54
CA ASP A 141 26.46 -2.50 3.24
C ASP A 141 27.38 -2.82 2.06
N THR A 142 28.51 -3.47 2.36
CA THR A 142 29.49 -3.93 1.37
C THR A 142 29.34 -5.43 1.07
N GLY A 143 28.33 -6.09 1.64
CA GLY A 143 28.09 -7.51 1.44
C GLY A 143 27.64 -7.83 0.01
N PRO A 144 27.73 -9.10 -0.43
CA PRO A 144 27.04 -9.53 -1.65
C PRO A 144 25.54 -9.27 -1.49
N SER A 145 24.83 -9.07 -2.61
CA SER A 145 23.37 -8.96 -2.56
C SER A 145 22.79 -10.30 -2.13
N GLU A 146 22.36 -10.40 -0.87
CA GLU A 146 21.59 -11.54 -0.37
C GLU A 146 20.13 -11.32 -0.77
N SER A 147 19.74 -11.68 -2.00
CA SER A 147 18.34 -11.63 -2.41
C SER A 147 17.61 -12.85 -1.84
N PHE A 148 16.73 -12.66 -0.86
CA PHE A 148 16.07 -13.80 -0.20
C PHE A 148 14.93 -14.43 -1.02
N GLU A 149 14.43 -13.74 -2.04
CA GLU A 149 13.50 -14.23 -3.05
C GLU A 149 13.56 -13.21 -4.19
N ASP A 150 13.47 -13.64 -5.44
CA ASP A 150 13.44 -12.69 -6.56
C ASP A 150 12.17 -11.84 -6.43
N LEU A 151 12.34 -10.55 -6.11
CA LEU A 151 11.24 -9.61 -5.95
C LEU A 151 10.59 -9.25 -7.28
N GLN A 152 11.08 -9.80 -8.40
CA GLN A 152 10.54 -9.55 -9.73
C GLN A 152 9.09 -10.08 -9.85
N PRO A 153 8.09 -9.20 -10.04
CA PRO A 153 6.73 -9.63 -10.28
C PRO A 153 6.65 -10.40 -11.60
N ASP A 154 6.20 -11.65 -11.61
CA ASP A 154 6.11 -12.44 -12.83
C ASP A 154 4.80 -12.18 -13.61
N PHE A 155 4.88 -11.86 -14.89
CA PHE A 155 3.72 -11.66 -15.77
C PHE A 155 2.93 -12.94 -16.09
N ALA A 156 3.32 -14.13 -15.60
CA ALA A 156 2.57 -15.36 -15.83
C ALA A 156 1.08 -15.22 -15.45
N LEU A 157 0.22 -15.63 -16.39
CA LEU A 157 -1.23 -15.42 -16.43
C LEU A 157 -2.05 -16.21 -15.40
N GLU A 158 -1.46 -17.19 -14.73
CA GLU A 158 -2.14 -17.98 -13.69
C GLU A 158 -2.05 -17.24 -12.35
N SER A 159 -2.98 -16.32 -12.13
CA SER A 159 -3.24 -15.76 -10.81
C SER A 159 -4.72 -15.93 -10.48
N ASP A 160 -5.02 -16.39 -9.27
CA ASP A 160 -6.39 -16.48 -8.72
C ASP A 160 -7.02 -15.10 -8.42
N LEU A 161 -6.39 -14.03 -8.91
CA LEU A 161 -6.88 -12.66 -8.80
C LEU A 161 -8.19 -12.47 -9.56
N ASP A 162 -9.10 -11.74 -8.94
CA ASP A 162 -10.28 -11.23 -9.63
C ASP A 162 -9.88 -10.23 -10.74
N LYS A 163 -10.87 -9.76 -11.51
CA LYS A 163 -10.59 -8.81 -12.60
C LYS A 163 -9.87 -7.56 -12.07
N GLY A 164 -10.32 -6.96 -10.97
CA GLY A 164 -9.71 -5.74 -10.44
C GLY A 164 -8.27 -5.96 -9.98
N GLY A 165 -8.02 -7.05 -9.27
CA GLY A 165 -6.69 -7.42 -8.79
C GLY A 165 -5.71 -7.60 -9.94
N ARG A 166 -6.11 -8.24 -11.04
CA ARG A 166 -5.26 -8.41 -12.23
C ARG A 166 -4.85 -7.09 -12.87
N PHE A 167 -5.77 -6.14 -12.96
CA PHE A 167 -5.50 -4.80 -13.49
C PHE A 167 -4.47 -4.05 -12.64
N ILE A 168 -4.67 -4.04 -11.31
CA ILE A 168 -3.74 -3.36 -10.40
C ILE A 168 -2.38 -4.06 -10.40
N TYR A 169 -2.37 -5.39 -10.31
CA TYR A 169 -1.14 -6.19 -10.40
C TYR A 169 -0.33 -5.84 -11.65
N HIS A 170 -0.97 -5.85 -12.82
CA HIS A 170 -0.32 -5.57 -14.09
C HIS A 170 0.27 -4.15 -14.12
N ALA A 171 -0.48 -3.15 -13.67
CA ALA A 171 0.00 -1.78 -13.60
C ALA A 171 1.24 -1.64 -12.69
N LEU A 172 1.20 -2.21 -11.47
CA LEU A 172 2.35 -2.18 -10.55
C LEU A 172 3.57 -2.92 -11.13
N ALA A 173 3.35 -4.08 -11.73
CA ALA A 173 4.41 -4.87 -12.36
C ALA A 173 5.08 -4.10 -13.51
N ILE A 174 4.30 -3.42 -14.38
CA ILE A 174 4.85 -2.61 -15.48
C ILE A 174 5.67 -1.44 -14.95
N VAL A 175 5.16 -0.70 -13.95
CA VAL A 175 5.90 0.43 -13.35
C VAL A 175 7.24 -0.02 -12.77
N PHE A 176 7.26 -1.17 -12.09
CA PHE A 176 8.49 -1.75 -11.56
C PHE A 176 9.45 -2.20 -12.67
N HIS A 177 9.00 -3.04 -13.60
CA HIS A 177 9.87 -3.65 -14.62
C HIS A 177 10.42 -2.65 -15.62
N GLN A 178 9.59 -1.71 -16.06
CA GLN A 178 10.03 -0.67 -17.00
C GLN A 178 10.68 0.52 -16.30
N ARG A 179 10.71 0.54 -14.95
CA ARG A 179 11.17 1.68 -14.15
C ARG A 179 10.54 2.99 -14.61
N LEU A 180 9.21 2.98 -14.79
CA LEU A 180 8.48 4.17 -15.24
C LEU A 180 8.67 5.29 -14.22
N PRO A 181 9.11 6.49 -14.65
CA PRO A 181 9.53 7.54 -13.73
C PRO A 181 8.34 8.09 -12.94
N VAL A 182 8.30 7.79 -11.65
CA VAL A 182 7.38 8.43 -10.69
C VAL A 182 8.12 9.54 -9.95
N LYS A 183 7.47 10.70 -9.83
CA LYS A 183 8.07 11.88 -9.21
C LYS A 183 8.47 11.59 -7.75
N ASP A 184 9.67 12.01 -7.38
CA ASP A 184 10.25 11.90 -6.03
C ASP A 184 10.47 10.45 -5.54
N TRP A 185 10.34 9.44 -6.42
CA TRP A 185 10.61 8.04 -6.08
C TRP A 185 12.11 7.68 -6.18
N ASN A 186 12.50 6.71 -5.36
CA ASN A 186 13.83 6.11 -5.33
C ASN A 186 13.74 4.57 -5.38
N ASP A 187 14.89 3.88 -5.31
CA ASP A 187 14.95 2.42 -5.43
C ASP A 187 14.23 1.64 -4.32
N ASN A 188 14.01 2.24 -3.14
CA ASN A 188 13.18 1.64 -2.09
C ASN A 188 11.70 1.64 -2.49
N ASP A 189 11.25 2.67 -3.21
CA ASP A 189 9.85 2.80 -3.64
C ASP A 189 9.51 1.78 -4.73
N TYR A 190 10.40 1.61 -5.71
CA TYR A 190 10.26 0.55 -6.72
C TYR A 190 10.31 -0.83 -6.08
N ALA A 191 11.21 -1.07 -5.12
CA ALA A 191 11.24 -2.32 -4.39
C ALA A 191 9.92 -2.56 -3.62
N TYR A 192 9.35 -1.51 -3.03
CA TYR A 192 8.10 -1.63 -2.28
C TYR A 192 6.90 -1.93 -3.18
N ILE A 193 6.74 -1.28 -4.33
CA ILE A 193 5.65 -1.65 -5.25
C ILE A 193 5.79 -3.05 -5.82
N ALA A 194 7.02 -3.57 -5.96
CA ALA A 194 7.24 -4.96 -6.34
C ALA A 194 6.75 -5.93 -5.25
N VAL A 195 6.98 -5.59 -3.98
CA VAL A 195 6.42 -6.32 -2.83
C VAL A 195 4.90 -6.29 -2.88
N LEU A 196 4.28 -5.11 -3.04
CA LEU A 196 2.82 -4.99 -3.12
C LEU A 196 2.23 -5.80 -4.29
N ALA A 197 2.85 -5.74 -5.47
CA ALA A 197 2.42 -6.53 -6.62
C ALA A 197 2.49 -8.04 -6.35
N ARG A 198 3.60 -8.51 -5.77
CA ARG A 198 3.79 -9.93 -5.42
C ARG A 198 2.75 -10.41 -4.41
N GLU A 199 2.51 -9.64 -3.36
CA GLU A 199 1.54 -10.02 -2.32
C GLU A 199 0.10 -9.95 -2.82
N LEU A 200 -0.22 -9.00 -3.70
CA LEU A 200 -1.50 -8.98 -4.39
C LEU A 200 -1.68 -10.29 -5.19
N LYS A 201 -0.68 -10.67 -6.00
CA LYS A 201 -0.70 -11.92 -6.79
C LYS A 201 -0.86 -13.17 -5.92
N ARG A 202 -0.21 -13.21 -4.75
CA ARG A 202 -0.31 -14.34 -3.79
C ARG A 202 -1.62 -14.35 -2.99
N GLY A 203 -2.36 -13.24 -2.98
CA GLY A 203 -3.57 -13.07 -2.16
C GLY A 203 -3.29 -12.67 -0.70
N ASP A 204 -2.03 -12.38 -0.36
CA ASP A 204 -1.61 -11.90 0.97
C ASP A 204 -2.01 -10.43 1.19
N LEU A 205 -2.13 -9.66 0.10
CA LEU A 205 -2.62 -8.30 0.09
C LEU A 205 -3.99 -8.25 -0.61
N ALA A 206 -5.03 -7.90 0.14
CA ALA A 206 -6.38 -7.73 -0.43
C ALA A 206 -6.48 -6.44 -1.24
N LEU A 207 -7.06 -6.48 -2.44
CA LEU A 207 -7.28 -5.27 -3.24
C LEU A 207 -8.01 -4.17 -2.47
N SER A 208 -8.96 -4.53 -1.59
CA SER A 208 -9.72 -3.57 -0.78
C SER A 208 -8.84 -2.72 0.14
N SER A 209 -7.66 -3.18 0.57
CA SER A 209 -6.76 -2.38 1.41
C SER A 209 -5.99 -1.31 0.63
N LEU A 210 -6.00 -1.37 -0.70
CA LEU A 210 -5.40 -0.34 -1.57
C LEU A 210 -6.40 0.76 -1.95
N ILE A 211 -7.67 0.60 -1.61
CA ILE A 211 -8.73 1.54 -1.97
C ILE A 211 -8.93 2.51 -0.81
N TRP A 212 -8.73 3.80 -1.06
CA TRP A 212 -9.02 4.83 -0.07
C TRP A 212 -10.47 5.33 -0.18
N ASP A 213 -11.18 5.28 0.94
CA ASP A 213 -12.49 5.91 1.10
C ASP A 213 -12.36 7.12 2.02
N ALA A 214 -12.45 8.32 1.43
CA ALA A 214 -12.35 9.59 2.14
C ALA A 214 -13.52 9.86 3.11
N ASP A 215 -14.61 9.10 3.03
CA ASP A 215 -15.78 9.20 3.92
C ASP A 215 -15.78 8.17 5.05
N SER A 216 -14.86 7.20 5.02
CA SER A 216 -14.73 6.16 6.05
C SER A 216 -14.28 6.68 7.42
N GLY A 217 -13.75 7.90 7.49
CA GLY A 217 -13.09 8.46 8.67
C GLY A 217 -11.69 7.87 8.92
N GLN A 218 -11.23 6.94 8.09
CA GLN A 218 -9.87 6.40 8.15
C GLN A 218 -8.89 7.26 7.36
N HIS A 219 -7.68 7.39 7.88
CA HIS A 219 -6.58 8.00 7.15
C HIS A 219 -6.09 7.05 6.06
N TRP A 220 -5.60 7.62 4.95
CA TRP A 220 -4.95 6.82 3.92
C TRP A 220 -3.67 6.16 4.47
N THR A 221 -3.23 5.08 3.85
CA THR A 221 -1.99 4.38 4.22
C THR A 221 -0.94 4.49 3.11
N LYS A 222 0.33 4.22 3.45
CA LYS A 222 1.43 4.23 2.48
C LYS A 222 1.16 3.30 1.30
N GLU A 223 0.61 2.10 1.52
CA GLU A 223 0.25 1.14 0.47
C GLU A 223 -0.70 1.78 -0.55
N MET A 224 -1.77 2.44 -0.05
CA MET A 224 -2.74 3.12 -0.89
C MET A 224 -2.08 4.24 -1.70
N ALA A 225 -1.25 5.07 -1.06
CA ALA A 225 -0.58 6.20 -1.70
C ALA A 225 0.39 5.74 -2.80
N MET A 226 1.17 4.70 -2.52
CA MET A 226 2.15 4.11 -3.44
C MET A 226 1.46 3.46 -4.64
N ALA A 227 0.43 2.64 -4.40
CA ALA A 227 -0.33 1.99 -5.45
C ALA A 227 -1.01 3.02 -6.37
N ALA A 228 -1.62 4.05 -5.79
CA ALA A 228 -2.28 5.10 -6.56
C ALA A 228 -1.32 5.89 -7.45
N GLN A 229 -0.13 6.26 -6.95
CA GLN A 229 0.87 6.97 -7.73
C GLN A 229 1.42 6.11 -8.88
N ALA A 230 1.76 4.83 -8.61
CA ALA A 230 2.19 3.90 -9.65
C ALA A 230 1.11 3.74 -10.73
N VAL A 231 -0.14 3.48 -10.33
CA VAL A 231 -1.24 3.31 -11.28
C VAL A 231 -1.49 4.57 -12.10
N GLN A 232 -1.37 5.76 -11.51
CA GLN A 232 -1.49 7.01 -12.26
C GLN A 232 -0.41 7.14 -13.35
N VAL A 233 0.84 6.80 -13.04
CA VAL A 233 1.94 6.82 -14.02
C VAL A 233 1.77 5.75 -15.09
N TYR A 234 1.29 4.55 -14.72
CA TYR A 234 0.95 3.51 -15.69
C TYR A 234 -0.14 3.97 -16.67
N ILE A 235 -1.20 4.62 -16.18
CA ILE A 235 -2.28 5.17 -17.02
C ILE A 235 -1.70 6.16 -18.06
N GLU A 236 -0.82 7.06 -17.63
CA GLU A 236 -0.15 8.02 -18.52
C GLU A 236 0.73 7.33 -19.57
N TYR A 237 1.48 6.30 -19.15
CA TYR A 237 2.29 5.48 -20.03
C TYR A 237 1.45 4.74 -21.08
N GLU A 238 0.35 4.09 -20.69
CA GLU A 238 -0.51 3.35 -21.64
C GLU A 238 -1.19 4.28 -22.64
N PHE A 239 -1.64 5.47 -22.21
CA PHE A 239 -2.16 6.47 -23.14
C PHE A 239 -1.11 6.90 -24.16
N ALA A 240 0.14 7.14 -23.72
CA ALA A 240 1.22 7.50 -24.62
C ALA A 240 1.60 6.35 -25.57
N ARG A 241 1.56 5.11 -25.10
CA ARG A 241 1.87 3.89 -25.87
C ARG A 241 0.84 3.63 -26.97
N ALA A 242 -0.44 3.81 -26.66
CA ALA A 242 -1.54 3.56 -27.58
C ALA A 242 -1.72 4.65 -28.65
N ALA A 243 -1.15 5.84 -28.44
CA ALA A 243 -1.36 7.00 -29.30
C ALA A 243 -1.06 6.71 -30.78
N GLY A 244 -2.01 7.05 -31.65
CA GLY A 244 -1.91 6.90 -33.10
C GLY A 244 -2.59 5.64 -33.66
N ASN A 245 -3.18 4.78 -32.81
CA ASN A 245 -4.02 3.66 -33.22
C ASN A 245 -5.37 3.71 -32.49
N GLU A 246 -6.47 3.94 -33.22
CA GLU A 246 -7.81 4.12 -32.67
C GLU A 246 -8.27 2.93 -31.81
N ASP A 247 -7.97 1.70 -32.24
CA ASP A 247 -8.36 0.49 -31.50
C ASP A 247 -7.58 0.40 -30.18
N ASP A 248 -6.27 0.61 -30.21
CA ASP A 248 -5.43 0.59 -29.01
C ASP A 248 -5.79 1.73 -28.06
N GLU A 249 -6.12 2.92 -28.58
CA GLU A 249 -6.53 4.07 -27.79
C GLU A 249 -7.85 3.79 -27.06
N MET A 250 -8.81 3.15 -27.73
CA MET A 250 -10.09 2.78 -27.14
C MET A 250 -9.91 1.72 -26.03
N ASP A 251 -9.05 0.73 -26.24
CA ASP A 251 -8.73 -0.29 -25.24
C ASP A 251 -8.03 0.35 -24.02
N ALA A 252 -7.01 1.18 -24.26
CA ALA A 252 -6.34 1.92 -23.20
C ALA A 252 -7.31 2.83 -22.43
N CYS A 253 -8.25 3.50 -23.11
CA CYS A 253 -9.29 4.30 -22.46
C CYS A 253 -10.16 3.46 -21.51
N ASN A 254 -10.61 2.28 -21.97
CA ASN A 254 -11.46 1.39 -21.18
C ASN A 254 -10.72 0.86 -19.94
N ASP A 255 -9.49 0.41 -20.13
CA ASP A 255 -8.64 -0.13 -19.09
C ASP A 255 -8.25 0.94 -18.05
N ASN A 256 -7.87 2.12 -18.52
CA ASN A 256 -7.56 3.26 -17.65
C ASN A 256 -8.79 3.77 -16.90
N SER A 257 -9.97 3.72 -17.52
CA SER A 257 -11.24 4.03 -16.85
C SER A 257 -11.51 3.07 -15.70
N MET A 258 -11.27 1.76 -15.92
CA MET A 258 -11.39 0.72 -14.91
C MET A 258 -10.41 0.94 -13.74
N LEU A 259 -9.12 1.15 -14.02
CA LEU A 259 -8.09 1.41 -12.99
C LEU A 259 -8.45 2.61 -12.10
N ARG A 260 -8.87 3.72 -12.72
CA ARG A 260 -9.33 4.91 -12.00
C ARG A 260 -10.54 4.63 -11.13
N SER A 261 -11.46 3.77 -11.58
CA SER A 261 -12.63 3.39 -10.82
C SER A 261 -12.28 2.49 -9.63
N ILE A 262 -11.38 1.51 -9.81
CA ILE A 262 -10.97 0.57 -8.76
C ILE A 262 -10.34 1.33 -7.58
N LEU A 263 -9.35 2.18 -7.84
CA LEU A 263 -8.62 2.90 -6.79
C LEU A 263 -9.24 4.24 -6.39
N GLY A 264 -10.40 4.61 -6.93
CA GLY A 264 -11.04 5.89 -6.60
C GLY A 264 -10.20 7.12 -6.98
N LEU A 265 -9.46 7.06 -8.10
CA LEU A 265 -8.51 8.12 -8.50
C LEU A 265 -9.20 9.35 -9.13
N ARG A 266 -10.53 9.41 -9.11
CA ARG A 266 -11.30 10.51 -9.72
C ARG A 266 -11.70 11.54 -8.68
N GLY A 267 -11.60 12.81 -9.06
CA GLY A 267 -12.14 13.92 -8.29
C GLY A 267 -11.22 14.46 -7.20
N PRO A 268 -11.65 15.54 -6.52
CA PRO A 268 -10.84 16.32 -5.59
C PRO A 268 -10.60 15.62 -4.24
N ARG A 269 -11.33 14.53 -3.96
CA ARG A 269 -11.20 13.72 -2.74
C ARG A 269 -10.49 12.39 -3.00
N SER A 270 -9.80 12.27 -4.14
CA SER A 270 -8.99 11.09 -4.45
C SER A 270 -7.71 11.06 -3.61
N ILE A 271 -7.11 9.87 -3.44
CA ILE A 271 -5.89 9.73 -2.65
C ILE A 271 -4.73 10.55 -3.22
N LEU A 272 -4.66 10.68 -4.55
CA LEU A 272 -3.66 11.53 -5.19
C LEU A 272 -3.80 12.99 -4.76
N ALA A 273 -5.04 13.48 -4.60
CA ALA A 273 -5.30 14.82 -4.09
C ALA A 273 -4.94 14.95 -2.61
N ALA A 274 -5.23 13.93 -1.79
CA ALA A 274 -4.89 13.93 -0.37
C ALA A 274 -3.38 13.89 -0.11
N VAL A 275 -2.65 13.04 -0.83
CA VAL A 275 -1.18 12.96 -0.74
C VAL A 275 -0.52 14.26 -1.23
N SER A 276 -1.11 14.90 -2.24
CA SER A 276 -0.60 16.18 -2.78
C SER A 276 -0.94 17.38 -1.90
N SER A 277 -1.97 17.29 -1.06
CA SER A 277 -2.32 18.35 -0.12
C SER A 277 -1.23 18.48 0.93
N ARG A 278 -0.66 19.69 1.08
CA ARG A 278 0.29 19.96 2.16
C ARG A 278 -0.50 19.95 3.47
N GLY A 279 -0.20 18.99 4.34
CA GLY A 279 -0.69 18.96 5.72
C GLY A 279 -0.13 20.08 6.58
#